data_AF-A0A968ISG3-F1
#
_entry.id   AF-A0A968ISG3-F1
#
_cell.length_a   1.000
_cell.length_b   1.000
_cell.length_c   1.000
_cell.angle_alpha   90.00
_cell.angle_beta   90.00
_cell.angle_gamma   90.00
#
_symmetry.space_group_name_H-M   'P 1'
#
loop_
_entity.id
_entity.type
_entity.pdbx_description
1 polymer ?
#
loop_
_entity_poly.entity_id
_entity_poly.type
_entity_poly.pdbx_seq_one_letter_code
_entity_poly.pdbx_strand_id
1 'polypeptide(L)'
;MKIRYNPLMPTYITLLPESIYSFLDTTSELYSAVEKDMHVALMRGEKISAIEKSLQSKYQIDSTTTRNVDHDLKGKHKGITKLRNSQAKNLKSTIRGIQSAIQKRLKKKVVTRKDRFVVHQKRRRLAIKQQKLDKLLNGRLSLCFGTKKLFHTQFNLKENGYSSHDEWLVDWRAARQSNFMMVGAKTYASGNQLCRLTSDGELKITVPICLVKEFSSHVSCDGVKFRYGQTFIDIALTPTRHKRGSNYRNGTERAVTHRFVKRSGRWYLHTTVELPDIPWVSHKQNGAIGVDLNVDSVAWTHCDQEGNLVSHGQVAIDLKDKSSGQTTHLLSQAIGQVVDIAVEKQCPIVIEKLDFSSKKIH
;
A
#
# COMPACT_ATOMS: atom_id res chain seq x y z
N MET A 1 -28.55 5.98 7.62
CA MET A 1 -27.19 6.09 8.18
C MET A 1 -26.18 6.13 7.02
N LYS A 2 -25.69 7.32 6.62
CA LYS A 2 -24.70 7.45 5.53
C LYS A 2 -23.35 6.93 6.04
N ILE A 3 -23.05 5.66 5.81
CA ILE A 3 -21.71 5.11 5.96
C ILE A 3 -20.86 5.86 4.93
N ARG A 4 -19.96 6.74 5.37
CA ARG A 4 -18.97 7.37 4.48
C ARG A 4 -18.08 6.24 3.97
N TYR A 5 -18.37 5.76 2.76
CA TYR A 5 -17.51 4.83 2.06
C TYR A 5 -16.19 5.55 1.81
N ASN A 6 -15.09 4.97 2.29
CA ASN A 6 -13.77 5.45 1.92
C ASN A 6 -13.52 4.83 0.53
N PRO A 7 -13.41 5.62 -0.55
CA PRO A 7 -13.31 5.06 -1.89
C PRO A 7 -12.15 4.09 -1.98
N LEU A 8 -12.43 2.87 -2.42
CA LEU A 8 -11.41 1.88 -2.73
C LEU A 8 -10.59 2.41 -3.91
N MET A 9 -9.28 2.52 -3.71
CA MET A 9 -8.32 3.00 -4.71
C MET A 9 -7.40 1.85 -5.14
N PRO A 10 -7.85 0.95 -6.03
CA PRO A 10 -7.02 -0.12 -6.55
C PRO A 10 -5.85 0.43 -7.36
N THR A 11 -4.77 -0.35 -7.41
CA THR A 11 -3.58 -0.04 -8.21
C THR A 11 -3.37 -1.16 -9.21
N TYR A 12 -3.32 -0.79 -10.48
CA TYR A 12 -3.06 -1.69 -11.60
C TYR A 12 -1.62 -1.53 -12.08
N ILE A 13 -1.03 -2.61 -12.58
CA ILE A 13 0.40 -2.65 -12.89
C ILE A 13 0.59 -3.11 -14.34
N THR A 14 1.47 -2.44 -15.07
CA THR A 14 1.95 -2.88 -16.37
C THR A 14 3.45 -2.63 -16.52
N LEU A 15 4.10 -3.40 -17.39
CA LEU A 15 5.51 -3.25 -17.72
C LEU A 15 5.68 -2.07 -18.69
N LEU A 16 6.70 -1.24 -18.47
CA LEU A 16 7.06 -0.16 -19.39
C LEU A 16 8.12 -0.61 -20.39
N PRO A 17 8.11 -0.06 -21.61
CA PRO A 17 9.10 -0.38 -22.64
C PRO A 17 10.48 0.17 -22.27
N GLU A 18 11.53 -0.56 -22.67
CA GLU A 18 12.92 -0.22 -22.36
C GLU A 18 13.37 1.11 -22.99
N SER A 19 12.70 1.55 -24.06
CA SER A 19 12.97 2.81 -24.78
C SER A 19 12.94 4.05 -23.89
N ILE A 20 12.26 4.01 -22.74
CA ILE A 20 12.17 5.14 -21.81
C ILE A 20 12.96 4.94 -20.50
N TYR A 21 13.72 3.85 -20.35
CA TYR A 21 14.36 3.51 -19.07
C TYR A 21 15.40 4.52 -18.63
N SER A 22 16.20 5.04 -19.57
CA SER A 22 17.18 6.09 -19.27
C SER A 22 16.54 7.33 -18.65
N PHE A 23 15.42 7.79 -19.23
CA PHE A 23 14.64 8.90 -18.68
C PHE A 23 14.09 8.59 -17.27
N LEU A 24 13.54 7.38 -17.07
CA LEU A 24 12.97 6.98 -15.79
C LEU A 24 14.02 6.87 -14.69
N ASP A 25 15.21 6.38 -15.03
CA ASP A 25 16.35 6.29 -14.10
C ASP A 25 16.77 7.69 -13.64
N THR A 26 17.05 8.61 -14.56
CA THR A 26 17.44 10.00 -14.22
C THR A 26 16.33 10.72 -13.43
N THR A 27 15.06 10.52 -13.81
CA THR A 27 13.92 11.14 -13.12
C THR A 27 13.76 10.60 -11.70
N SER A 28 13.95 9.29 -11.51
CA SER A 28 13.84 8.66 -10.19
C SER A 28 14.94 9.12 -9.24
N GLU A 29 16.14 9.33 -9.75
CA GLU A 29 17.25 9.90 -8.98
C GLU A 29 16.94 11.32 -8.53
N LEU A 30 16.45 12.17 -9.44
CA LEU A 30 16.01 13.53 -9.14
C LEU A 30 14.92 13.55 -8.06
N TYR A 31 13.82 12.81 -8.26
CA TYR A 31 12.72 12.75 -7.29
C TYR A 31 13.19 12.26 -5.92
N SER A 32 14.07 11.26 -5.90
CA SER A 32 14.64 10.73 -4.65
C SER A 32 15.53 11.74 -3.95
N ALA A 33 16.33 12.52 -4.69
CA ALA A 33 17.14 13.61 -4.13
C ALA A 33 16.26 14.66 -3.46
N VAL A 34 15.23 15.14 -4.18
CA VAL A 34 14.26 16.12 -3.67
C VAL A 34 13.53 15.59 -2.44
N GLU A 35 13.11 14.32 -2.45
CA GLU A 35 12.40 13.70 -1.33
C GLU A 35 13.25 13.64 -0.05
N LYS A 36 14.52 13.25 -0.17
CA LYS A 36 15.43 13.17 0.97
C LYS A 36 15.62 14.55 1.61
N ASP A 37 15.87 15.57 0.80
CA ASP A 37 16.07 16.94 1.28
C ASP A 37 14.80 17.51 1.90
N MET A 38 13.63 17.28 1.26
CA MET A 38 12.33 17.64 1.82
C MET A 38 12.10 16.96 3.17
N HIS A 39 12.43 15.67 3.30
CA HIS A 39 12.30 14.96 4.57
C HIS A 39 13.17 15.55 5.66
N VAL A 40 14.43 15.86 5.37
CA VAL A 40 15.35 16.47 6.35
C VAL A 40 14.81 17.83 6.81
N ALA A 41 14.37 18.68 5.89
CA ALA A 41 13.82 20.00 6.20
C ALA A 41 12.53 19.90 7.05
N LEU A 42 11.64 18.95 6.72
CA LEU A 42 10.44 18.69 7.54
C LEU A 42 10.80 18.21 8.95
N MET A 43 11.83 17.39 9.11
CA MET A 43 12.29 16.94 10.44
C MET A 43 12.94 18.05 11.26
N ARG A 44 13.42 19.13 10.62
CA ARG A 44 13.90 20.35 11.27
C ARG A 44 12.75 21.28 11.70
N GLY A 45 11.51 20.98 11.33
CA GLY A 45 10.34 21.80 11.66
C GLY A 45 10.13 22.99 10.71
N GLU A 46 10.75 22.98 9.53
CA GLU A 46 10.59 24.04 8.53
C GLU A 46 9.17 24.03 7.93
N LYS A 47 8.67 25.20 7.52
CA LYS A 47 7.33 25.33 6.91
C LYS A 47 7.36 24.81 5.47
N ILE A 48 6.37 23.98 5.10
CA ILE A 48 6.29 23.35 3.78
C ILE A 48 6.40 24.34 2.61
N SER A 49 5.79 25.52 2.71
CA SER A 49 5.83 26.55 1.67
C SER A 49 7.23 27.12 1.44
N ALA A 50 8.08 27.16 2.48
CA ALA A 50 9.47 27.59 2.37
C ALA A 50 10.33 26.47 1.78
N ILE A 51 10.10 25.22 2.22
CA ILE A 51 10.78 24.03 1.71
C ILE A 51 10.54 23.88 0.20
N GLU A 52 9.28 23.97 -0.25
CA GLU A 52 8.93 23.85 -1.68
C GLU A 52 9.66 24.90 -2.52
N LYS A 53 9.68 26.17 -2.09
CA LYS A 53 10.38 27.25 -2.82
C LYS A 53 11.89 27.01 -2.88
N SER A 54 12.50 26.60 -1.77
CA SER A 54 13.93 26.30 -1.69
C SER A 54 14.31 25.15 -2.64
N LEU A 55 13.52 24.06 -2.63
CA LEU A 55 13.78 22.90 -3.48
C LEU A 55 13.51 23.17 -4.97
N GLN A 56 12.48 23.96 -5.30
CA GLN A 56 12.24 24.41 -6.68
C GLN A 56 13.46 25.15 -7.24
N SER A 57 14.02 26.08 -6.47
CA SER A 57 15.23 26.81 -6.87
C SER A 57 16.46 25.89 -6.96
N LYS A 58 16.71 25.09 -5.91
CA LYS A 58 17.87 24.20 -5.82
C LYS A 58 17.95 23.17 -6.95
N TYR A 59 16.82 22.53 -7.27
CA TYR A 59 16.76 21.45 -8.27
C TYR A 59 16.25 21.91 -9.63
N GLN A 60 15.89 23.19 -9.79
CA GLN A 60 15.28 23.76 -11.00
C GLN A 60 14.07 22.93 -11.47
N ILE A 61 13.15 22.66 -10.53
CA ILE A 61 11.93 21.88 -10.75
C ILE A 61 10.69 22.74 -10.52
N ASP A 62 9.57 22.32 -11.08
CA ASP A 62 8.31 23.01 -10.93
C ASP A 62 7.57 22.65 -9.62
N SER A 63 6.60 23.47 -9.25
CA SER A 63 5.81 23.27 -8.03
C SER A 63 5.00 21.96 -8.00
N THR A 64 4.65 21.40 -9.16
CA THR A 64 3.93 20.12 -9.24
C THR A 64 4.85 18.98 -8.81
N THR A 65 6.11 19.01 -9.26
CA THR A 65 7.13 18.04 -8.85
C THR A 65 7.34 18.06 -7.33
N THR A 66 7.48 19.24 -6.70
CA THR A 66 7.63 19.32 -5.24
C THR A 66 6.38 18.83 -4.49
N ARG A 67 5.17 19.15 -5.00
CA ARG A 67 3.91 18.67 -4.40
C ARG A 67 3.75 17.15 -4.50
N ASN A 68 4.17 16.56 -5.61
CA ASN A 68 4.17 15.11 -5.78
C ASN A 68 5.06 14.42 -4.74
N VAL A 69 6.27 14.97 -4.52
CA VAL A 69 7.21 14.50 -3.51
C VAL A 69 6.63 14.67 -2.10
N ASP A 70 6.05 15.83 -1.77
CA ASP A 70 5.38 16.06 -0.48
C ASP A 70 4.25 15.06 -0.23
N HIS A 71 3.42 14.79 -1.24
CA HIS A 71 2.33 13.82 -1.13
C HIS A 71 2.84 12.40 -0.87
N ASP A 72 3.88 11.96 -1.58
CA ASP A 72 4.48 10.64 -1.35
C ASP A 72 5.06 10.52 0.07
N LEU A 73 5.77 11.56 0.50
CA LEU A 73 6.42 11.61 1.80
C LEU A 73 5.39 11.65 2.95
N LYS A 74 4.29 12.39 2.80
CA LYS A 74 3.13 12.36 3.71
C LYS A 74 2.55 10.95 3.82
N GLY A 75 2.45 10.23 2.70
CA GLY A 75 2.05 8.83 2.68
C GLY A 75 2.97 7.95 3.53
N LYS A 76 4.29 8.07 3.33
CA LYS A 76 5.32 7.35 4.10
C LYS A 76 5.25 7.68 5.60
N HIS A 77 5.14 8.96 5.97
CA HIS A 77 4.99 9.39 7.37
C HIS A 77 3.73 8.85 8.02
N LYS A 78 2.58 8.93 7.33
CA LYS A 78 1.31 8.35 7.80
C LYS A 78 1.42 6.85 8.01
N GLY A 79 2.10 6.14 7.10
CA GLY A 79 2.40 4.71 7.23
C GLY A 79 3.22 4.40 8.48
N ILE A 80 4.29 5.15 8.73
CA ILE A 80 5.13 5.01 9.92
C ILE A 80 4.33 5.26 11.20
N THR A 81 3.52 6.31 11.24
CA THR A 81 2.67 6.64 12.40
C THR A 81 1.65 5.53 12.68
N LYS A 82 0.98 4.99 11.65
CA LYS A 82 0.06 3.85 11.80
C LYS A 82 0.79 2.61 12.33
N LEU A 83 1.97 2.31 11.78
CA LEU A 83 2.79 1.18 12.24
C LEU A 83 3.19 1.33 13.70
N ARG A 84 3.63 2.53 14.11
CA ARG A 84 3.94 2.85 15.51
C ARG A 84 2.74 2.61 16.41
N ASN A 85 1.56 3.11 16.05
CA ASN A 85 0.36 2.92 16.87
C ASN A 85 0.02 1.43 17.05
N SER A 86 0.12 0.63 15.98
CA SER A 86 -0.07 -0.82 16.05
C SER A 86 0.98 -1.50 16.94
N GLN A 87 2.26 -1.16 16.78
CA GLN A 87 3.35 -1.68 17.61
C GLN A 87 3.19 -1.29 19.09
N ALA A 88 2.76 -0.06 19.37
CA ALA A 88 2.49 0.43 20.72
C ALA A 88 1.38 -0.40 21.38
N LYS A 89 0.28 -0.63 20.67
CA LYS A 89 -0.85 -1.46 21.13
C LYS A 89 -0.37 -2.88 21.48
N ASN A 90 0.40 -3.50 20.59
CA ASN A 90 0.93 -4.84 20.79
C ASN A 90 1.90 -4.92 21.99
N LEU A 91 2.78 -3.92 22.14
CA LEU A 91 3.69 -3.83 23.29
C LEU A 91 2.95 -3.64 24.61
N LYS A 92 1.95 -2.75 24.66
CA LYS A 92 1.09 -2.56 25.84
C LYS A 92 0.40 -3.86 26.24
N SER A 93 -0.16 -4.59 25.27
CA SER A 93 -0.76 -5.91 25.53
C SER A 93 0.25 -6.92 26.09
N THR A 94 1.43 -7.00 25.48
CA THR A 94 2.52 -7.90 25.93
C THR A 94 2.97 -7.56 27.35
N ILE A 95 3.13 -6.27 27.67
CA ILE A 95 3.51 -5.77 28.99
C ILE A 95 2.49 -6.21 30.04
N ARG A 96 1.18 -6.00 29.78
CA ARG A 96 0.10 -6.46 30.67
C ARG A 96 0.14 -7.97 30.91
N GLY A 97 0.39 -8.76 29.86
CA GLY A 97 0.54 -10.22 29.97
C GLY A 97 1.74 -10.63 30.84
N ILE A 98 2.89 -9.97 30.68
CA ILE A 98 4.07 -10.24 31.52
C ILE A 98 3.81 -9.85 32.98
N GLN A 99 3.21 -8.69 33.23
CA GLN A 99 2.84 -8.23 34.58
C GLN A 99 1.90 -9.23 35.27
N SER A 100 0.85 -9.67 34.56
CA SER A 100 -0.10 -10.67 35.07
C SER A 100 0.58 -12.00 35.40
N ALA A 101 1.49 -12.46 34.53
CA ALA A 101 2.26 -13.69 34.75
C ALA A 101 3.22 -13.60 35.95
N ILE A 102 3.79 -12.42 36.22
CA ILE A 102 4.60 -12.16 37.43
C ILE A 102 3.69 -12.22 38.66
N GLN A 103 2.58 -11.48 38.66
CA GLN A 103 1.63 -11.45 39.78
C GLN A 103 1.09 -12.84 40.12
N LYS A 104 0.67 -13.64 39.13
CA LYS A 104 0.16 -15.00 39.34
C LYS A 104 1.18 -15.92 40.03
N ARG A 105 2.48 -15.74 39.76
CA ARG A 105 3.54 -16.54 40.38
C ARG A 105 3.89 -16.07 41.79
N LEU A 106 3.85 -14.76 42.03
CA LEU A 106 4.10 -14.19 43.36
C LEU A 106 2.94 -14.48 44.34
N LYS A 107 1.71 -14.65 43.85
CA LYS A 107 0.53 -15.00 44.65
C LYS A 107 0.43 -16.49 45.05
N LYS A 108 1.39 -17.34 44.67
CA LYS A 108 1.39 -18.76 45.09
C LYS A 108 1.59 -18.87 46.60
N LYS A 109 0.86 -19.77 47.27
CA LYS A 109 1.01 -20.06 48.71
C LYS A 109 2.45 -20.41 49.10
N VAL A 110 3.15 -21.18 48.25
CA VAL A 110 4.57 -21.48 48.39
C VAL A 110 5.31 -21.05 47.12
N VAL A 111 6.28 -20.15 47.27
CA VAL A 111 7.09 -19.63 46.15
C VAL A 111 8.42 -20.38 46.09
N THR A 112 8.56 -21.23 45.07
CA THR A 112 9.76 -22.05 44.84
C THR A 112 10.96 -21.24 44.32
N ARG A 113 12.18 -21.78 44.44
CA ARG A 113 13.40 -21.18 43.82
C ARG A 113 13.24 -21.02 42.29
N LYS A 114 12.61 -21.98 41.62
CA LYS A 114 12.29 -21.93 40.20
C LYS A 114 11.35 -20.76 39.86
N ASP A 115 10.34 -20.52 40.68
CA ASP A 115 9.44 -19.37 40.50
C ASP A 115 10.17 -18.04 40.65
N ARG A 116 11.08 -17.90 41.62
CA ARG A 116 11.92 -16.70 41.79
C ARG A 116 12.79 -16.44 40.56
N PHE A 117 13.44 -17.47 40.01
CA PHE A 117 14.23 -17.36 38.78
C PHE A 117 13.38 -16.92 37.58
N VAL A 118 12.20 -17.52 37.39
CA VAL A 118 11.29 -17.14 36.29
C VAL A 118 10.78 -15.71 36.45
N VAL A 119 10.45 -15.28 37.67
CA VAL A 119 10.05 -13.90 37.97
C VAL A 119 11.18 -12.93 37.64
N HIS A 120 12.42 -13.24 38.03
CA HIS A 120 13.59 -12.43 37.69
C HIS A 120 13.73 -12.25 36.17
N GLN A 121 13.69 -13.34 35.40
CA GLN A 121 13.76 -13.27 33.94
C GLN A 121 12.60 -12.47 33.33
N LYS A 122 11.38 -12.62 33.86
CA LYS A 122 10.21 -11.85 33.41
C LYS A 122 10.31 -10.37 33.74
N ARG A 123 10.88 -9.99 34.90
CA ARG A 123 11.14 -8.58 35.25
C ARG A 123 12.15 -7.94 34.30
N ARG A 124 13.25 -8.64 33.97
CA ARG A 124 14.21 -8.18 32.96
C ARG A 124 13.54 -7.98 31.59
N ARG A 125 12.75 -8.96 31.16
CA ARG A 125 11.98 -8.86 29.90
C ARG A 125 10.97 -7.69 29.94
N LEU A 126 10.31 -7.47 31.07
CA LEU A 126 9.37 -6.37 31.27
C LEU A 126 10.06 -5.01 31.08
N ALA A 127 11.20 -4.80 31.73
CA ALA A 127 11.97 -3.56 31.63
C ALA A 127 12.38 -3.26 30.17
N ILE A 128 12.87 -4.27 29.44
CA ILE A 128 13.22 -4.13 28.02
C ILE A 128 12.00 -3.73 27.18
N LYS A 129 10.82 -4.33 27.44
CA LYS A 129 9.59 -4.00 26.69
C LYS A 129 9.07 -2.60 27.03
N GLN A 130 9.18 -2.18 28.29
CA GLN A 130 8.82 -0.82 28.72
C GLN A 130 9.72 0.22 28.07
N GLN A 131 11.04 0.02 28.07
CA GLN A 131 11.98 0.91 27.37
C GLN A 131 11.70 0.98 25.87
N LYS A 132 11.36 -0.15 25.24
CA LYS A 132 10.98 -0.17 23.81
C LYS A 132 9.68 0.60 23.55
N LEU A 133 8.70 0.51 24.45
CA LEU A 133 7.44 1.25 24.35
C LEU A 133 7.68 2.75 24.52
N ASP A 134 8.47 3.15 25.50
CA ASP A 134 8.84 4.54 25.74
C ASP A 134 9.53 5.17 24.51
N LYS A 135 10.56 4.50 23.98
CA LYS A 135 11.25 4.93 22.74
C LYS A 135 10.30 5.07 21.55
N LEU A 136 9.25 4.26 21.49
CA LEU A 136 8.29 4.28 20.39
C LEU A 136 7.27 5.44 20.53
N LEU A 137 6.87 5.76 21.76
CA LEU A 137 5.92 6.85 22.05
C LEU A 137 6.59 8.22 22.01
N ASN A 138 7.80 8.32 22.57
CA ASN A 138 8.51 9.59 22.76
C ASN A 138 9.63 9.83 21.73
N GLY A 139 9.97 8.82 20.91
CA GLY A 139 11.03 8.93 19.91
C GLY A 139 10.61 9.65 18.63
N ARG A 140 11.55 10.42 18.06
CA ARG A 140 11.40 11.09 16.75
C ARG A 140 10.99 10.14 15.64
N LEU A 141 10.23 10.63 14.65
CA LEU A 141 9.91 9.86 13.45
C LEU A 141 11.20 9.42 12.75
N SER A 142 11.29 8.14 12.37
CA SER A 142 12.46 7.58 11.70
C SER A 142 12.03 6.95 10.39
N LEU A 143 12.51 7.52 9.29
CA LEU A 143 12.36 7.02 7.93
C LEU A 143 13.75 6.67 7.39
N CYS A 144 13.88 5.49 6.80
CA CYS A 144 15.13 5.02 6.20
C CYS A 144 14.85 4.66 4.73
N PHE A 145 15.32 5.49 3.82
CA PHE A 145 15.27 5.24 2.38
C PHE A 145 16.15 4.03 2.05
N GLY A 146 15.71 3.12 1.16
CA GLY A 146 16.45 1.90 0.81
C GLY A 146 16.29 0.72 1.77
N THR A 147 15.51 0.89 2.85
CA THR A 147 15.27 -0.08 3.94
C THR A 147 16.37 -0.16 4.99
N LYS A 148 15.95 -0.30 6.26
CA LYS A 148 16.87 -0.51 7.37
C LYS A 148 17.63 -1.84 7.29
N LYS A 149 17.03 -2.86 6.64
CA LYS A 149 17.68 -4.17 6.43
C LYS A 149 18.91 -3.99 5.56
N LEU A 150 18.75 -3.40 4.37
CA LEU A 150 19.85 -3.16 3.44
C LEU A 150 20.88 -2.19 4.01
N PHE A 151 20.47 -1.20 4.82
CA PHE A 151 21.44 -0.35 5.50
C PHE A 151 22.38 -1.16 6.40
N HIS A 152 21.86 -2.11 7.18
CA HIS A 152 22.68 -2.86 8.13
C HIS A 152 23.59 -3.92 7.48
N THR A 153 23.34 -4.34 6.24
CA THR A 153 24.19 -5.35 5.58
C THR A 153 25.63 -4.85 5.38
N GLN A 154 25.84 -3.53 5.33
CA GLN A 154 27.17 -2.91 5.24
C GLN A 154 28.12 -3.32 6.37
N PHE A 155 27.59 -3.71 7.53
CA PHE A 155 28.41 -4.08 8.69
C PHE A 155 28.94 -5.52 8.63
N ASN A 156 28.34 -6.37 7.80
CA ASN A 156 28.73 -7.78 7.63
C ASN A 156 28.68 -8.17 6.13
N LEU A 157 29.52 -7.55 5.30
CA LEU A 157 29.43 -7.66 3.83
C LEU A 157 29.48 -9.11 3.32
N LYS A 158 30.50 -9.88 3.73
CA LYS A 158 30.71 -11.27 3.29
C LYS A 158 29.52 -12.18 3.63
N GLU A 159 28.98 -12.07 4.84
CA GLU A 159 27.81 -12.84 5.27
C GLU A 159 26.54 -12.48 4.49
N ASN A 160 26.47 -11.27 3.95
CA ASN A 160 25.34 -10.79 3.15
C ASN A 160 25.59 -10.91 1.64
N GLY A 161 26.64 -11.60 1.21
CA GLY A 161 26.93 -11.88 -0.20
C GLY A 161 27.58 -10.72 -0.97
N TYR A 162 28.14 -9.73 -0.29
CA TYR A 162 28.89 -8.63 -0.92
C TYR A 162 30.39 -8.88 -0.87
N SER A 163 31.04 -8.71 -2.02
CA SER A 163 32.49 -8.80 -2.17
C SER A 163 33.20 -7.53 -1.70
N SER A 164 32.54 -6.37 -1.83
CA SER A 164 33.08 -5.07 -1.42
C SER A 164 32.01 -4.11 -0.92
N HIS A 165 32.44 -3.02 -0.29
CA HIS A 165 31.55 -1.94 0.12
C HIS A 165 30.95 -1.22 -1.10
N ASP A 166 31.68 -1.13 -2.20
CA ASP A 166 31.21 -0.47 -3.43
C ASP A 166 30.05 -1.21 -4.06
N GLU A 167 30.10 -2.56 -4.07
CA GLU A 167 29.00 -3.40 -4.54
C GLU A 167 27.73 -3.17 -3.70
N TRP A 168 27.86 -3.14 -2.38
CA TRP A 168 26.76 -2.77 -1.49
C TRP A 168 26.25 -1.35 -1.75
N LEU A 169 27.15 -0.40 -2.01
CA LEU A 169 26.79 1.00 -2.23
C LEU A 169 25.96 1.18 -3.50
N VAL A 170 26.24 0.39 -4.55
CA VAL A 170 25.43 0.34 -5.78
C VAL A 170 24.00 -0.09 -5.44
N ASP A 171 23.83 -1.23 -4.75
CA ASP A 171 22.52 -1.72 -4.33
C ASP A 171 21.79 -0.76 -3.40
N TRP A 172 22.53 -0.15 -2.47
CA TRP A 172 22.02 0.84 -1.52
C TRP A 172 21.47 2.07 -2.23
N ARG A 173 22.17 2.57 -3.26
CA ARG A 173 21.71 3.70 -4.08
C ARG A 173 20.51 3.30 -4.93
N ALA A 174 20.56 2.16 -5.60
CA ALA A 174 19.46 1.64 -6.42
C ALA A 174 18.17 1.47 -5.61
N ALA A 175 18.26 0.91 -4.40
CA ALA A 175 17.09 0.75 -3.53
C ALA A 175 16.44 2.09 -3.13
N ARG A 176 17.23 3.16 -3.04
CA ARG A 176 16.78 4.52 -2.69
C ARG A 176 16.22 5.30 -3.88
N GLN A 177 16.53 4.88 -5.10
CA GLN A 177 16.14 5.53 -6.36
C GLN A 177 15.15 4.66 -7.17
N SER A 178 14.46 3.74 -6.52
CA SER A 178 13.68 2.69 -7.21
C SER A 178 12.26 3.11 -7.62
N ASN A 179 11.83 4.34 -7.35
CA ASN A 179 10.48 4.79 -7.72
C ASN A 179 10.31 6.30 -7.66
N PHE A 180 9.27 6.78 -8.33
CA PHE A 180 8.71 8.12 -8.15
C PHE A 180 7.21 8.13 -8.46
N MET A 181 6.49 9.14 -7.98
CA MET A 181 5.03 9.24 -8.10
C MET A 181 4.62 10.59 -8.71
N MET A 182 3.62 10.55 -9.57
CA MET A 182 2.93 11.71 -10.14
C MET A 182 1.46 11.64 -9.73
N VAL A 183 1.05 12.54 -8.83
CA VAL A 183 -0.30 12.55 -8.25
C VAL A 183 -1.32 13.02 -9.27
N GLY A 184 -2.42 12.29 -9.37
CA GLY A 184 -3.51 12.61 -10.28
C GLY A 184 -4.34 13.81 -9.84
N ALA A 185 -4.95 14.47 -10.81
CA ALA A 185 -5.99 15.47 -10.60
C ALA A 185 -7.01 15.42 -11.74
N LYS A 186 -8.29 15.31 -11.38
CA LYS A 186 -9.42 15.20 -12.32
C LYS A 186 -9.60 16.41 -13.25
N THR A 187 -8.95 17.54 -12.94
CA THR A 187 -9.03 18.78 -13.73
C THR A 187 -8.10 18.80 -14.96
N TYR A 188 -7.49 17.66 -15.29
CA TYR A 188 -6.66 17.46 -16.47
C TYR A 188 -7.27 16.36 -17.35
N ALA A 189 -7.14 16.50 -18.67
CA ALA A 189 -7.76 15.62 -19.66
C ALA A 189 -7.29 14.15 -19.60
N SER A 190 -6.20 13.86 -18.87
CA SER A 190 -5.69 12.51 -18.62
C SER A 190 -5.79 12.09 -17.16
N GLY A 191 -6.53 12.85 -16.33
CA GLY A 191 -6.60 12.63 -14.89
C GLY A 191 -5.30 12.92 -14.14
N ASN A 192 -4.27 13.44 -14.82
CA ASN A 192 -2.97 13.78 -14.27
C ASN A 192 -2.33 14.95 -15.05
N GLN A 193 -1.52 15.76 -14.38
CA GLN A 193 -0.88 16.93 -14.99
C GLN A 193 0.37 16.58 -15.79
N LEU A 194 1.20 15.69 -15.26
CA LEU A 194 2.56 15.41 -15.76
C LEU A 194 2.64 14.12 -16.56
N CYS A 195 1.69 13.20 -16.40
CA CYS A 195 1.71 11.90 -17.04
C CYS A 195 0.39 11.67 -17.76
N ARG A 196 0.40 11.69 -19.09
CA ARG A 196 -0.82 11.55 -19.88
C ARG A 196 -0.88 10.15 -20.45
N LEU A 197 -1.78 9.33 -19.92
CA LEU A 197 -2.09 8.01 -20.45
C LEU A 197 -3.43 8.07 -21.19
N THR A 198 -3.48 7.53 -22.41
CA THR A 198 -4.71 7.37 -23.19
C THR A 198 -5.25 5.94 -23.07
N SER A 199 -6.54 5.74 -23.39
CA SER A 199 -7.13 4.39 -23.45
C SER A 199 -6.50 3.50 -24.52
N ASP A 200 -5.92 4.10 -25.56
CA ASP A 200 -5.18 3.38 -26.60
C ASP A 200 -3.80 2.90 -26.13
N GLY A 201 -3.34 3.36 -24.95
CA GLY A 201 -2.07 2.97 -24.35
C GLY A 201 -0.91 3.85 -24.78
N GLU A 202 -1.18 5.05 -25.28
CA GLU A 202 -0.15 6.07 -25.48
C GLU A 202 0.15 6.74 -24.14
N LEU A 203 1.42 6.72 -23.74
CA LEU A 203 1.90 7.33 -22.52
C LEU A 203 2.84 8.49 -22.86
N LYS A 204 2.49 9.70 -22.45
CA LYS A 204 3.31 10.91 -22.61
C LYS A 204 3.62 11.55 -21.27
N ILE A 205 4.90 11.59 -20.91
CA ILE A 205 5.39 12.11 -19.64
C ILE A 205 6.06 13.47 -19.88
N THR A 206 5.67 14.47 -19.09
CA THR A 206 6.33 15.78 -19.07
C THR A 206 7.65 15.66 -18.32
N VAL A 207 8.73 16.10 -18.97
CA VAL A 207 10.09 16.07 -18.43
C VAL A 207 10.25 17.22 -17.43
N PRO A 208 10.83 16.98 -16.23
CA PRO A 208 11.19 18.06 -15.31
C PRO A 208 12.09 19.09 -15.99
N ILE A 209 11.91 20.38 -15.68
CA ILE A 209 12.57 21.51 -16.38
C ILE A 209 14.10 21.32 -16.44
N CYS A 210 14.72 20.88 -15.35
CA CYS A 210 16.16 20.63 -15.27
C CYS A 210 16.67 19.52 -16.20
N LEU A 211 15.80 18.64 -16.69
CA LEU A 211 16.14 17.49 -17.55
C LEU A 211 15.75 17.71 -19.02
N VAL A 212 15.15 18.85 -19.37
CA VAL A 212 14.64 19.13 -20.73
C VAL A 212 15.74 19.13 -21.78
N LYS A 213 16.96 19.56 -21.42
CA LYS A 213 18.11 19.54 -22.35
C LYS A 213 18.51 18.13 -22.77
N GLU A 214 18.27 17.14 -21.92
CA GLU A 214 18.66 15.74 -22.14
C GLU A 214 17.53 14.93 -22.79
N PHE A 215 16.29 15.13 -22.37
CA PHE A 215 15.14 14.29 -22.78
C PHE A 215 14.05 15.03 -23.55
N SER A 216 14.32 16.25 -24.02
CA SER A 216 13.31 17.15 -24.60
C SER A 216 12.18 17.51 -23.61
N SER A 217 11.14 18.20 -24.07
CA SER A 217 10.02 18.62 -23.20
C SER A 217 9.14 17.46 -22.73
N HIS A 218 9.13 16.36 -23.47
CA HIS A 218 8.28 15.19 -23.24
C HIS A 218 8.97 13.91 -23.70
N VAL A 219 8.72 12.84 -22.96
CA VAL A 219 9.06 11.46 -23.35
C VAL A 219 7.75 10.70 -23.58
N SER A 220 7.66 9.96 -24.69
CA SER A 220 6.46 9.21 -25.04
C SER A 220 6.78 7.75 -25.37
N CYS A 221 5.83 6.86 -25.12
CA CYS A 221 5.89 5.47 -25.54
C CYS A 221 4.47 4.91 -25.71
N ASP A 222 4.36 3.86 -26.53
CA ASP A 222 3.08 3.25 -26.89
C ASP A 222 2.94 1.84 -26.29
N GLY A 223 1.74 1.27 -26.40
CA GLY A 223 1.46 -0.10 -25.95
C GLY A 223 1.34 -0.25 -24.44
N VAL A 224 1.16 0.85 -23.69
CA VAL A 224 1.01 0.84 -22.23
C VAL A 224 -0.43 0.46 -21.88
N LYS A 225 -0.72 -0.85 -21.87
CA LYS A 225 -2.02 -1.41 -21.48
C LYS A 225 -1.91 -2.32 -20.25
N PHE A 226 -3.00 -2.41 -19.51
CA PHE A 226 -3.07 -3.18 -18.27
C PHE A 226 -3.80 -4.50 -18.51
N ARG A 227 -3.14 -5.64 -18.28
CA ARG A 227 -3.79 -6.96 -18.37
C ARG A 227 -5.01 -7.07 -17.45
N TYR A 228 -4.94 -6.45 -16.28
CA TYR A 228 -6.02 -6.42 -15.30
C TYR A 228 -6.36 -4.97 -14.95
N GLY A 229 -7.66 -4.65 -15.01
CA GLY A 229 -8.19 -3.36 -14.60
C GLY A 229 -8.14 -2.23 -15.62
N GLN A 230 -7.83 -2.53 -16.88
CA GLN A 230 -7.88 -1.54 -17.98
C GLN A 230 -9.22 -0.80 -18.01
N THR A 231 -10.33 -1.52 -17.91
CA THR A 231 -11.69 -0.94 -17.91
C THR A 231 -11.88 0.10 -16.80
N PHE A 232 -11.32 -0.10 -15.61
CA PHE A 232 -11.42 0.88 -14.53
C PHE A 232 -10.59 2.14 -14.80
N ILE A 233 -9.45 1.99 -15.48
CA ILE A 233 -8.64 3.12 -15.93
C ILE A 233 -9.39 3.89 -17.02
N ASP A 234 -9.98 3.20 -18.00
CA ASP A 234 -10.76 3.82 -19.07
C ASP A 234 -11.96 4.59 -18.52
N ILE A 235 -12.72 3.98 -17.59
CA ILE A 235 -13.80 4.66 -16.87
C ILE A 235 -13.27 5.91 -16.16
N ALA A 236 -12.15 5.81 -15.43
CA ALA A 236 -11.57 6.95 -14.74
C ALA A 236 -11.15 8.08 -15.70
N LEU A 237 -10.73 7.74 -16.92
CA LEU A 237 -10.32 8.66 -17.98
C LEU A 237 -11.50 9.21 -18.80
N THR A 238 -12.74 8.80 -18.52
CA THR A 238 -13.95 9.33 -19.20
C THR A 238 -13.93 10.86 -19.19
N PRO A 239 -13.94 11.52 -20.37
CA PRO A 239 -13.89 12.96 -20.45
C PRO A 239 -15.07 13.62 -19.72
N THR A 240 -14.78 14.65 -18.94
CA THR A 240 -15.81 15.45 -18.27
C THR A 240 -15.41 16.92 -18.23
N ARG A 241 -16.33 17.79 -17.78
CA ARG A 241 -16.08 19.22 -17.59
C ARG A 241 -16.20 19.59 -16.13
N HIS A 242 -15.15 20.18 -15.59
CA HIS A 242 -15.14 20.69 -14.22
C HIS A 242 -15.32 22.21 -14.22
N LYS A 243 -16.26 22.70 -13.41
CA LYS A 243 -16.46 24.14 -13.20
C LYS A 243 -15.30 24.72 -12.40
N ARG A 244 -14.73 25.83 -12.87
CA ARG A 244 -13.68 26.61 -12.20
C ARG A 244 -14.03 28.09 -12.30
N GLY A 245 -14.63 28.63 -11.25
CA GLY A 245 -15.22 29.97 -11.27
C GLY A 245 -16.40 30.04 -12.22
N SER A 246 -16.38 30.99 -13.15
CA SER A 246 -17.35 31.12 -14.25
C SER A 246 -17.06 30.22 -15.46
N ASN A 247 -15.86 29.63 -15.54
CA ASN A 247 -15.40 28.86 -16.70
C ASN A 247 -15.47 27.34 -16.47
N TYR A 248 -15.42 26.59 -17.56
CA TYR A 248 -15.28 25.13 -17.53
C TYR A 248 -13.91 24.71 -18.05
N ARG A 249 -13.35 23.65 -17.47
CA ARG A 249 -12.14 23.00 -17.96
C ARG A 249 -12.43 21.55 -18.30
N ASN A 250 -11.87 21.10 -19.41
CA ASN A 250 -11.85 19.68 -19.75
C ASN A 250 -11.01 18.94 -18.71
N GLY A 251 -11.52 17.81 -18.25
CA GLY A 251 -10.87 16.92 -17.33
C GLY A 251 -11.41 15.52 -17.48
N THR A 252 -11.27 14.73 -16.43
CA THR A 252 -11.73 13.34 -16.39
C THR A 252 -12.67 13.12 -15.22
N GLU A 253 -13.46 12.06 -15.28
CA GLU A 253 -14.39 11.71 -14.20
C GLU A 253 -13.63 11.57 -12.87
N ARG A 254 -12.46 10.93 -12.90
CA ARG A 254 -11.63 10.66 -11.71
C ARG A 254 -10.17 11.04 -11.92
N ALA A 255 -9.48 11.29 -10.81
CA ALA A 255 -8.04 11.50 -10.82
C ALA A 255 -7.30 10.17 -11.02
N VAL A 256 -6.19 10.22 -11.77
CA VAL A 256 -5.37 9.04 -12.08
C VAL A 256 -3.95 9.29 -11.58
N THR A 257 -3.54 8.55 -10.54
CA THR A 257 -2.19 8.66 -9.96
C THR A 257 -1.29 7.61 -10.58
N HIS A 258 -0.12 8.02 -11.03
CA HIS A 258 0.87 7.13 -11.62
C HIS A 258 2.09 7.04 -10.71
N ARG A 259 2.57 5.83 -10.46
CA ARG A 259 3.84 5.57 -9.78
C ARG A 259 4.70 4.69 -10.66
N PHE A 260 5.91 5.16 -10.94
CA PHE A 260 6.91 4.43 -11.69
C PHE A 260 7.75 3.66 -10.68
N VAL A 261 7.89 2.35 -10.85
CA VAL A 261 8.60 1.49 -9.91
C VAL A 261 9.59 0.60 -10.66
N LYS A 262 10.87 0.69 -10.29
CA LYS A 262 11.94 -0.18 -10.78
C LYS A 262 12.00 -1.44 -9.91
N ARG A 263 11.93 -2.61 -10.54
CA ARG A 263 12.11 -3.92 -9.91
C ARG A 263 12.92 -4.83 -10.82
N SER A 264 14.01 -5.38 -10.29
CA SER A 264 14.89 -6.31 -11.02
C SER A 264 15.30 -5.76 -12.40
N GLY A 265 15.75 -4.50 -12.43
CA GLY A 265 16.18 -3.82 -13.66
C GLY A 265 15.05 -3.32 -14.58
N ARG A 266 13.80 -3.71 -14.34
CA ARG A 266 12.64 -3.35 -15.19
C ARG A 266 11.77 -2.28 -14.55
N TRP A 267 11.22 -1.39 -15.38
CA TRP A 267 10.30 -0.35 -14.95
C TRP A 267 8.84 -0.77 -15.13
N TYR A 268 8.04 -0.53 -14.11
CA TYR A 268 6.61 -0.80 -14.10
C TYR A 268 5.84 0.48 -13.84
N LEU A 269 4.72 0.66 -14.55
CA LEU A 269 3.75 1.70 -14.27
C LEU A 269 2.68 1.15 -13.34
N HIS A 270 2.59 1.72 -12.15
CA HIS A 270 1.52 1.49 -11.19
C HIS A 270 0.51 2.62 -11.32
N THR A 271 -0.69 2.32 -11.81
CA THR A 271 -1.77 3.29 -11.98
C THR A 271 -2.83 3.07 -10.91
N THR A 272 -3.02 4.06 -10.04
CA THR A 272 -4.04 4.07 -9.00
C THR A 272 -5.19 4.96 -9.42
N VAL A 273 -6.40 4.41 -9.42
CA VAL A 273 -7.64 5.12 -9.72
C VAL A 273 -8.62 4.95 -8.57
N GLU A 274 -9.52 5.92 -8.40
CA GLU A 274 -10.71 5.74 -7.57
C GLU A 274 -11.71 4.86 -8.32
N LEU A 275 -12.28 3.84 -7.66
CA LEU A 275 -13.34 3.04 -8.26
C LEU A 275 -14.58 3.90 -8.50
N PRO A 276 -15.32 3.64 -9.59
CA PRO A 276 -16.64 4.21 -9.74
C PRO A 276 -17.58 3.79 -8.61
N ASP A 277 -18.64 4.57 -8.43
CA ASP A 277 -19.73 4.15 -7.57
C ASP A 277 -20.35 2.90 -8.18
N ILE A 278 -20.12 1.75 -7.55
CA ILE A 278 -20.68 0.48 -8.00
C ILE A 278 -22.08 0.38 -7.41
N PRO A 279 -23.14 0.27 -8.24
CA PRO A 279 -24.51 0.18 -7.74
C PRO A 279 -24.68 -1.09 -6.89
N TRP A 280 -25.47 -0.96 -5.83
CA TRP A 280 -25.85 -2.11 -5.02
C TRP A 280 -26.85 -2.95 -5.78
N VAL A 281 -26.47 -4.17 -6.12
CA VAL A 281 -27.35 -5.14 -6.80
C VAL A 281 -28.08 -6.06 -5.82
N SER A 282 -27.63 -6.13 -4.57
CA SER A 282 -28.19 -7.04 -3.57
C SER A 282 -29.31 -6.41 -2.74
N HIS A 283 -30.40 -7.14 -2.51
CA HIS A 283 -31.53 -6.72 -1.68
C HIS A 283 -31.86 -7.75 -0.59
N LYS A 284 -32.11 -7.29 0.63
CA LYS A 284 -32.49 -8.18 1.76
C LYS A 284 -33.82 -8.90 1.56
N GLN A 285 -34.70 -8.36 0.71
CA GLN A 285 -35.97 -8.99 0.36
C GLN A 285 -35.80 -10.25 -0.49
N ASN A 286 -34.63 -10.42 -1.12
CA ASN A 286 -34.31 -11.63 -1.87
C ASN A 286 -33.75 -12.74 -0.97
N GLY A 287 -33.63 -12.48 0.33
CA GLY A 287 -33.00 -13.37 1.31
C GLY A 287 -31.51 -13.09 1.49
N ALA A 288 -30.71 -14.15 1.64
CA ALA A 288 -29.27 -14.04 1.87
C ALA A 288 -28.50 -15.30 1.41
N ILE A 289 -27.24 -15.11 1.01
CA ILE A 289 -26.30 -16.21 0.78
C ILE A 289 -25.35 -16.32 1.97
N GLY A 290 -25.49 -17.37 2.77
CA GLY A 290 -24.52 -17.75 3.78
C GLY A 290 -23.32 -18.44 3.12
N VAL A 291 -22.11 -18.11 3.55
CA VAL A 291 -20.88 -18.75 3.07
C VAL A 291 -20.08 -19.30 4.25
N ASP A 292 -19.69 -20.58 4.13
CA ASP A 292 -18.86 -21.28 5.09
C ASP A 292 -17.59 -21.81 4.44
N LEU A 293 -16.46 -21.69 5.16
CA LEU A 293 -15.13 -22.03 4.65
C LEU A 293 -14.65 -23.34 5.26
N ASN A 294 -14.56 -24.39 4.43
CA ASN A 294 -14.04 -25.70 4.79
C ASN A 294 -12.63 -25.91 4.22
N VAL A 295 -11.95 -26.97 4.65
CA VAL A 295 -10.55 -27.27 4.26
C VAL A 295 -10.44 -27.54 2.75
N ASP A 296 -11.46 -28.17 2.18
CA ASP A 296 -11.49 -28.68 0.80
C ASP A 296 -12.64 -28.08 -0.03
N SER A 297 -13.42 -27.16 0.53
CA SER A 297 -14.55 -26.56 -0.17
C SER A 297 -14.98 -25.22 0.43
N VAL A 298 -15.64 -24.41 -0.39
CA VAL A 298 -16.42 -23.25 0.04
C VAL A 298 -17.89 -23.62 -0.11
N ALA A 299 -18.57 -23.82 1.01
CA ALA A 299 -20.00 -24.11 1.03
C ALA A 299 -20.79 -22.80 0.96
N TRP A 300 -21.88 -22.81 0.22
CA TRP A 300 -22.79 -21.67 0.14
C TRP A 300 -24.25 -22.14 0.26
N THR A 301 -25.07 -21.30 0.87
CA THR A 301 -26.47 -21.58 1.14
C THR A 301 -27.29 -20.33 0.89
N HIS A 302 -28.26 -20.40 0.00
CA HIS A 302 -29.25 -19.35 -0.22
C HIS A 302 -30.50 -19.61 0.61
N CYS A 303 -30.81 -18.70 1.52
CA CYS A 303 -32.10 -18.67 2.21
C CYS A 303 -32.96 -17.52 1.66
N ASP A 304 -34.28 -17.69 1.65
CA ASP A 304 -35.23 -16.63 1.29
C ASP A 304 -35.36 -15.57 2.41
N GLN A 305 -36.30 -14.63 2.26
CA GLN A 305 -36.55 -13.59 3.25
C GLN A 305 -37.08 -14.12 4.59
N GLU A 306 -37.76 -15.27 4.58
CA GLU A 306 -38.32 -15.91 5.78
C GLU A 306 -37.29 -16.79 6.50
N GLY A 307 -36.15 -17.04 5.86
CA GLY A 307 -35.07 -17.88 6.38
C GLY A 307 -35.21 -19.35 5.95
N ASN A 308 -36.12 -19.66 5.03
CA ASN A 308 -36.23 -21.01 4.46
C ASN A 308 -35.09 -21.25 3.48
N LEU A 309 -34.58 -22.48 3.47
CA LEU A 309 -33.55 -22.91 2.54
C LEU A 309 -34.11 -23.00 1.11
N VAL A 310 -33.54 -22.25 0.18
CA VAL A 310 -33.94 -22.25 -1.24
C VAL A 310 -33.00 -23.09 -2.09
N SER A 311 -31.69 -22.87 -1.95
CA SER A 311 -30.67 -23.62 -2.66
C SER A 311 -29.37 -23.65 -1.88
N HIS A 312 -28.52 -24.62 -2.16
CA HIS A 312 -27.20 -24.71 -1.55
C HIS A 312 -26.25 -25.40 -2.52
N GLY A 313 -24.96 -25.26 -2.24
CA GLY A 313 -23.93 -25.92 -3.02
C GLY A 313 -22.57 -25.80 -2.35
N GLN A 314 -21.58 -26.35 -3.02
CA GLN A 314 -20.20 -26.27 -2.59
C GLN A 314 -19.30 -26.09 -3.81
N VAL A 315 -18.30 -25.24 -3.66
CA VAL A 315 -17.23 -25.09 -4.62
C VAL A 315 -16.03 -25.85 -4.08
N ALA A 316 -15.65 -26.95 -4.73
CA ALA A 316 -14.51 -27.75 -4.32
C ALA A 316 -13.20 -26.98 -4.52
N ILE A 317 -12.29 -27.09 -3.54
CA ILE A 317 -10.98 -26.44 -3.54
C ILE A 317 -9.92 -27.44 -3.12
N ASP A 318 -8.94 -27.68 -3.98
CA ASP A 318 -7.75 -28.44 -3.62
C ASP A 318 -6.59 -27.52 -3.26
N LEU A 319 -6.34 -27.35 -1.95
CA LEU A 319 -5.23 -26.55 -1.44
C LEU A 319 -3.97 -27.37 -1.13
N LYS A 320 -4.01 -28.71 -1.28
CA LYS A 320 -2.86 -29.56 -0.95
C LYS A 320 -1.71 -29.33 -1.92
N ASP A 321 -0.51 -29.23 -1.34
CA ASP A 321 0.75 -29.04 -2.05
C ASP A 321 0.78 -27.85 -3.02
N LYS A 322 -0.04 -26.83 -2.77
CA LYS A 322 -0.07 -25.60 -3.57
C LYS A 322 0.83 -24.53 -2.98
N SER A 323 1.47 -23.75 -3.84
CA SER A 323 2.14 -22.51 -3.45
C SER A 323 1.13 -21.44 -3.02
N SER A 324 1.56 -20.44 -2.25
CA SER A 324 0.69 -19.33 -1.80
C SER A 324 0.00 -18.59 -2.95
N GLY A 325 0.66 -18.46 -4.11
CA GLY A 325 0.09 -17.87 -5.31
C GLY A 325 -1.02 -18.73 -5.91
N GLN A 326 -0.79 -20.05 -6.02
CA GLN A 326 -1.80 -21.00 -6.48
C GLN A 326 -3.00 -21.08 -5.54
N THR A 327 -2.77 -21.14 -4.23
CA THR A 327 -3.82 -21.07 -3.19
C THR A 327 -4.66 -19.80 -3.35
N THR A 328 -4.03 -18.64 -3.52
CA THR A 328 -4.75 -17.37 -3.71
C THR A 328 -5.59 -17.38 -4.97
N HIS A 329 -5.06 -17.94 -6.07
CA HIS A 329 -5.78 -18.04 -7.33
C HIS A 329 -7.01 -18.96 -7.22
N LEU A 330 -6.85 -20.16 -6.67
CA LEU A 330 -7.94 -21.13 -6.48
C LEU A 330 -9.04 -20.57 -5.58
N LEU A 331 -8.67 -19.96 -4.45
CA LEU A 331 -9.62 -19.29 -3.57
C LEU A 331 -10.34 -18.14 -4.29
N SER A 332 -9.63 -17.34 -5.09
CA SER A 332 -10.24 -16.24 -5.86
C SER A 332 -11.25 -16.74 -6.89
N GLN A 333 -10.96 -17.86 -7.55
CA GLN A 333 -11.90 -18.50 -8.47
C GLN A 333 -13.14 -19.02 -7.75
N ALA A 334 -12.94 -19.71 -6.62
CA ALA A 334 -14.06 -20.27 -5.85
C ALA A 334 -14.96 -19.17 -5.27
N ILE A 335 -14.35 -18.11 -4.72
CA ILE A 335 -15.10 -16.93 -4.24
C ILE A 335 -15.80 -16.24 -5.41
N GLY A 336 -15.18 -16.17 -6.58
CA GLY A 336 -15.79 -15.64 -7.80
C GLY A 336 -17.10 -16.33 -8.14
N GLN A 337 -17.11 -17.67 -8.13
CA GLN A 337 -18.34 -18.45 -8.38
C GLN A 337 -19.44 -18.14 -7.36
N VAL A 338 -19.11 -18.02 -6.08
CA VAL A 338 -20.08 -17.65 -5.04
C VAL A 338 -20.61 -16.23 -5.23
N VAL A 339 -19.75 -15.30 -5.66
CA VAL A 339 -20.16 -13.92 -6.00
C VAL A 339 -21.08 -13.90 -7.22
N ASP A 340 -20.81 -14.72 -8.24
CA ASP A 340 -21.68 -14.84 -9.42
C ASP A 340 -23.08 -15.32 -9.03
N ILE A 341 -23.18 -16.31 -8.13
CA ILE A 341 -24.46 -16.77 -7.58
C ILE A 341 -25.16 -15.65 -6.80
N ALA A 342 -24.42 -14.88 -5.99
CA ALA A 342 -24.98 -13.74 -5.26
C ALA A 342 -25.52 -12.64 -6.17
N VAL A 343 -24.84 -12.40 -7.30
CA VAL A 343 -25.27 -11.45 -8.32
C VAL A 343 -26.53 -11.96 -9.03
N GLU A 344 -26.55 -13.23 -9.44
CA GLU A 344 -27.71 -13.86 -10.07
C GLU A 344 -28.95 -13.82 -9.17
N LYS A 345 -28.79 -14.16 -7.88
CA LYS A 345 -29.88 -14.13 -6.90
C LYS A 345 -30.16 -12.73 -6.36
N GLN A 346 -29.35 -11.73 -6.70
CA GLN A 346 -29.41 -10.37 -6.15
C GLN A 346 -29.49 -10.39 -4.60
N CYS A 347 -28.71 -11.27 -3.97
CA CYS A 347 -28.73 -11.51 -2.54
C CYS A 347 -27.45 -11.00 -1.87
N PRO A 348 -27.54 -10.45 -0.64
CA PRO A 348 -26.34 -10.13 0.13
C PRO A 348 -25.61 -11.41 0.54
N ILE A 349 -24.28 -11.35 0.57
CA ILE A 349 -23.43 -12.41 1.13
C ILE A 349 -23.23 -12.18 2.62
N VAL A 350 -23.46 -13.21 3.42
CA VAL A 350 -23.28 -13.23 4.87
C VAL A 350 -22.14 -14.19 5.21
N ILE A 351 -21.16 -13.67 5.94
CA ILE A 351 -19.99 -14.43 6.39
C ILE A 351 -19.87 -14.34 7.92
N GLU A 352 -19.31 -15.39 8.52
CA GLU A 352 -19.02 -15.37 9.95
C GLU A 352 -18.00 -14.27 10.31
N LYS A 353 -18.28 -13.58 11.42
CA LYS A 353 -17.34 -12.61 12.00
C LYS A 353 -16.32 -13.34 12.87
N LEU A 354 -15.36 -13.99 12.22
CA LEU A 354 -14.27 -14.69 12.92
C LEU A 354 -13.26 -13.69 13.52
N ASP A 355 -13.14 -13.66 14.85
CA ASP A 355 -12.08 -12.94 15.56
C ASP A 355 -10.93 -13.90 15.93
N PHE A 356 -9.85 -13.85 15.16
CA PHE A 356 -8.66 -14.67 15.39
C PHE A 356 -7.68 -14.05 16.40
N SER A 357 -8.02 -12.94 17.06
CA SER A 357 -7.11 -12.28 18.01
C SER A 357 -6.79 -13.11 19.26
N SER A 358 -7.65 -14.08 19.60
CA SER A 358 -7.51 -14.97 20.75
C SER A 358 -6.91 -16.35 20.42
N LYS A 359 -6.89 -16.78 19.15
CA LYS A 359 -6.42 -18.12 18.71
C LYS A 359 -4.92 -18.20 18.38
N LYS A 360 -4.07 -17.41 19.04
CA LYS A 360 -2.62 -17.69 19.12
C LYS A 360 -2.29 -18.32 20.47
N ILE A 361 -2.83 -19.51 20.68
CA ILE A 361 -2.36 -20.44 21.70
C ILE A 361 -2.28 -21.80 20.99
N HIS A 362 -1.14 -22.10 20.38
CA HIS A 362 -0.26 -23.19 20.81
C HIS A 362 1.08 -23.08 20.09
#